data_AF-A0A2H5UYZ8-F1
#
_entry.id   AF-A0A2H5UYZ8-F1
#
_cell.length_a   1.000
_cell.length_b   1.000
_cell.length_c   1.000
_cell.angle_alpha   90.00
_cell.angle_beta   90.00
_cell.angle_gamma   90.00
#
_symmetry.space_group_name_H-M   'P 1'
#
loop_
_entity.id
_entity.type
_entity.pdbx_description
1 polymer ?
#
loop_
_entity_poly.entity_id
_entity_poly.type
_entity_poly.pdbx_seq_one_letter_code
_entity_poly.pdbx_strand_id
1 'polypeptide(L)'
;MSFSRIAGGGIAGGVLGGTVMTLILIASKAMVGLPALTDFMVMGAFVGGGVGEGFAAHYLVAVVGGALFAVVTYGVASLRLNNIRKSVLLGLLLGIVLFFLLFIPVLMFGFSPIMMAMMGGGAAAMLPMVVAIGFVEHLLYGVTVSALVYASTRKAGQ
;
A
#
# COMPACT_ATOMS: atom_id res chain seq x y z
N MET A 1 19.09 -2.80 -20.14
CA MET A 1 18.71 -2.48 -18.74
C MET A 1 18.66 -3.79 -17.95
N SER A 2 19.34 -3.89 -16.81
CA SER A 2 19.32 -5.13 -16.02
C SER A 2 18.03 -5.23 -15.20
N PHE A 3 17.41 -6.40 -15.19
CA PHE A 3 16.23 -6.74 -14.37
C PHE A 3 16.39 -6.32 -12.90
N SER A 4 17.60 -6.46 -12.35
CA SER A 4 17.94 -6.08 -10.97
C SER A 4 17.66 -4.62 -10.62
N ARG A 5 17.86 -3.67 -11.56
CA ARG A 5 17.62 -2.24 -11.30
C ARG A 5 16.13 -1.91 -11.25
N ILE A 6 15.34 -2.54 -12.12
CA ILE A 6 13.88 -2.38 -12.16
C ILE A 6 13.26 -2.98 -10.91
N ALA A 7 13.66 -4.20 -10.55
CA ALA A 7 13.21 -4.83 -9.31
C ALA A 7 13.59 -3.98 -8.09
N GLY A 8 14.80 -3.43 -8.06
CA GLY A 8 15.24 -2.49 -7.02
C GLY A 8 14.37 -1.24 -6.92
N GLY A 9 14.00 -0.63 -8.06
CA GLY A 9 13.07 0.51 -8.09
C GLY A 9 11.68 0.16 -7.56
N GLY A 10 11.17 -1.04 -7.89
CA GLY A 10 9.91 -1.56 -7.38
C GLY A 10 9.92 -1.80 -5.88
N ILE A 11 10.97 -2.46 -5.36
CA ILE A 11 11.15 -2.73 -3.93
C ILE A 11 11.27 -1.42 -3.15
N ALA A 12 12.12 -0.49 -3.59
CA ALA A 12 12.26 0.82 -2.96
C ALA A 12 10.94 1.60 -3.01
N GLY A 13 10.20 1.50 -4.12
CA GLY A 13 8.86 2.04 -4.28
C GLY A 13 7.88 1.48 -3.27
N GLY A 14 7.90 0.16 -3.08
CA GLY A 14 7.06 -0.53 -2.11
C GLY A 14 7.36 -0.11 -0.67
N VAL A 15 8.64 -0.02 -0.30
CA VAL A 15 9.05 0.47 1.04
C VAL A 15 8.58 1.90 1.25
N LEU A 16 8.93 2.83 0.35
CA LEU A 16 8.59 4.24 0.53
C LEU A 16 7.09 4.51 0.43
N GLY A 17 6.39 3.84 -0.48
CA GLY A 17 4.94 3.88 -0.58
C GLY A 17 4.27 3.36 0.69
N GLY A 18 4.73 2.22 1.21
CA GLY A 18 4.24 1.65 2.47
C GLY A 18 4.49 2.57 3.66
N THR A 19 5.62 3.28 3.69
CA THR A 19 5.90 4.31 4.70
C THR A 19 4.93 5.49 4.60
N VAL A 20 4.66 6.00 3.41
CA VAL A 20 3.67 7.07 3.21
C VAL A 20 2.30 6.64 3.73
N MET A 21 1.84 5.44 3.39
CA MET A 21 0.58 4.89 3.90
C MET A 21 0.59 4.78 5.42
N THR A 22 1.65 4.20 5.99
CA THR A 22 1.81 4.01 7.44
C THR A 22 1.69 5.34 8.21
N LEU A 23 2.30 6.40 7.72
CA LEU A 23 2.24 7.72 8.36
C LEU A 23 0.82 8.29 8.33
N ILE A 24 0.09 8.11 7.22
CA ILE A 24 -1.29 8.58 7.11
C ILE A 24 -2.21 7.75 8.02
N LEU A 25 -2.03 6.43 8.10
CA LEU A 25 -2.77 5.56 9.02
C LEU A 25 -2.57 6.03 10.46
N ILE A 26 -1.32 6.19 10.90
CA ILE A 26 -0.99 6.69 12.25
C ILE A 26 -1.65 8.04 12.52
N ALA A 27 -1.52 9.00 11.59
CA ALA A 27 -2.12 10.32 11.73
C ALA A 27 -3.65 10.23 11.79
N SER A 28 -4.27 9.36 10.99
CA SER A 28 -5.72 9.18 10.96
C SER A 28 -6.26 8.71 12.31
N LYS A 29 -5.56 7.81 13.00
CA LYS A 29 -5.96 7.32 14.33
C LYS A 29 -5.82 8.36 15.41
N ALA A 30 -4.74 9.13 15.38
CA ALA A 30 -4.56 10.24 16.29
C ALA A 30 -5.72 11.26 16.17
N MET A 31 -6.18 11.57 14.95
CA MET A 31 -7.28 12.52 14.73
C MET A 31 -8.64 12.07 15.29
N VAL A 32 -8.84 10.76 15.44
CA VAL A 32 -10.10 10.17 15.95
C VAL A 32 -9.97 9.66 17.38
N GLY A 33 -8.89 10.03 18.08
CA GLY A 33 -8.68 9.68 19.49
C GLY A 33 -8.34 8.21 19.74
N LEU A 34 -7.90 7.49 18.70
CA LEU A 34 -7.46 6.09 18.83
C LEU A 34 -5.94 5.99 19.02
N PRO A 35 -5.46 4.91 19.66
CA PRO A 35 -4.03 4.62 19.70
C PRO A 35 -3.42 4.61 18.29
N ALA A 36 -2.28 5.29 18.12
CA ALA A 36 -1.60 5.47 16.83
C ALA A 36 -1.36 4.15 16.06
N LEU A 37 -1.11 3.06 16.79
CA LEU A 37 -0.76 1.76 16.22
C LEU A 37 -1.94 0.79 16.13
N THR A 38 -3.18 1.28 16.32
CA THR A 38 -4.39 0.43 16.30
C THR A 38 -4.46 -0.43 15.05
N ASP A 39 -4.16 0.12 13.87
CA ASP A 39 -4.24 -0.68 12.64
C ASP A 39 -3.23 -1.82 12.61
N PHE A 40 -2.03 -1.60 13.14
CA PHE A 40 -1.00 -2.63 13.22
C PHE A 40 -1.29 -3.65 14.32
N MET A 41 -1.99 -3.27 15.39
CA MET A 41 -2.50 -4.22 16.38
C MET A 41 -3.53 -5.15 15.74
N VAL A 42 -4.49 -4.61 15.00
CA VAL A 42 -5.54 -5.39 14.32
C VAL A 42 -4.93 -6.28 13.24
N MET A 43 -4.03 -5.73 12.41
CA MET A 43 -3.31 -6.51 11.40
C MET A 43 -2.44 -7.60 12.03
N GLY A 44 -1.78 -7.30 13.15
CA GLY A 44 -1.02 -8.26 13.95
C GLY A 44 -1.87 -9.44 14.37
N ALA A 45 -3.01 -9.16 15.01
CA ALA A 45 -3.96 -10.19 15.41
C ALA A 45 -4.47 -11.01 14.21
N PHE A 46 -4.71 -10.37 13.06
CA PHE A 46 -5.12 -11.05 11.84
C PHE A 46 -4.08 -12.07 11.33
N VAL A 47 -2.79 -11.74 11.43
CA VAL A 47 -1.70 -12.64 11.05
C VAL A 47 -1.20 -13.53 12.19
N GLY A 48 -1.89 -13.53 13.34
CA GLY A 48 -1.58 -14.38 14.49
C GLY A 48 -0.46 -13.89 15.40
N GLY A 49 -0.17 -12.59 15.40
CA GLY A 49 0.88 -11.95 16.21
C GLY A 49 0.44 -10.63 16.85
N GLY A 50 1.41 -9.77 17.13
CA GLY A 50 1.21 -8.44 17.70
C GLY A 50 1.53 -7.31 16.70
N VAL A 51 1.77 -6.12 17.23
CA VAL A 51 2.02 -4.90 16.44
C VAL A 51 3.19 -5.08 15.46
N GLY A 52 4.27 -5.75 15.88
CA GLY A 52 5.44 -5.97 15.04
C GLY A 52 5.13 -6.82 13.82
N GLU A 53 4.38 -7.91 14.01
CA GLU A 53 3.92 -8.79 12.93
C GLU A 53 2.95 -8.06 11.99
N GLY A 54 2.06 -7.22 12.54
CA GLY A 54 1.17 -6.37 11.73
C GLY A 54 1.95 -5.38 10.85
N PHE A 55 2.99 -4.75 11.42
CA PHE A 55 3.89 -3.87 10.67
C PHE A 55 4.64 -4.63 9.56
N ALA A 56 5.19 -5.79 9.90
CA ALA A 56 5.91 -6.64 8.96
C ALA A 56 5.01 -7.11 7.81
N ALA A 57 3.78 -7.56 8.11
CA ALA A 57 2.81 -7.96 7.11
C ALA A 57 2.44 -6.82 6.17
N HIS A 58 2.21 -5.62 6.70
CA HIS A 58 1.89 -4.44 5.89
C HIS A 58 3.03 -4.10 4.91
N TYR A 59 4.26 -4.03 5.40
CA TYR A 59 5.42 -3.73 4.55
C TYR A 59 5.76 -4.87 3.58
N LEU A 60 5.54 -6.13 3.96
CA LEU A 60 5.73 -7.26 3.06
C LEU A 60 4.82 -7.13 1.84
N VAL A 61 3.52 -6.86 2.06
CA VAL A 61 2.56 -6.62 0.99
C VAL A 61 2.97 -5.44 0.12
N ALA A 62 3.38 -4.33 0.73
CA ALA A 62 3.83 -3.13 0.01
C ALA A 62 5.07 -3.42 -0.86
N VAL A 63 6.07 -4.13 -0.34
CA VAL A 63 7.28 -4.51 -1.09
C VAL A 63 6.94 -5.45 -2.24
N VAL A 64 6.12 -6.48 -1.99
CA VAL A 64 5.71 -7.44 -3.02
C VAL A 64 4.91 -6.74 -4.11
N GLY A 65 3.96 -5.88 -3.75
CA GLY A 65 3.17 -5.10 -4.70
C GLY A 65 4.04 -4.21 -5.59
N GLY A 66 5.02 -3.51 -4.99
CA GLY A 66 5.97 -2.67 -5.72
C GLY A 66 6.86 -3.47 -6.67
N ALA A 67 7.39 -4.61 -6.22
CA ALA A 67 8.21 -5.50 -7.04
C ALA A 67 7.41 -6.07 -8.23
N LEU A 68 6.19 -6.57 -7.99
CA LEU A 68 5.32 -7.09 -9.05
C LEU A 68 4.98 -6.02 -10.09
N PHE A 69 4.64 -4.81 -9.64
CA PHE A 69 4.37 -3.70 -10.55
C PHE A 69 5.59 -3.38 -11.43
N ALA A 70 6.79 -3.38 -10.87
CA ALA A 70 8.02 -3.15 -11.63
C ALA A 70 8.27 -4.26 -12.67
N VAL A 71 8.07 -5.53 -12.31
CA VAL A 71 8.19 -6.66 -13.23
C VAL A 71 7.19 -6.55 -14.39
N VAL A 72 5.92 -6.28 -14.07
CA VAL A 72 4.85 -6.17 -15.08
C VAL A 72 5.08 -5.01 -16.02
N THR A 73 5.36 -3.82 -15.49
CA THR A 73 5.59 -2.63 -16.32
C THR A 73 6.86 -2.72 -17.16
N TYR A 74 7.85 -3.52 -16.76
CA TYR A 74 9.01 -3.80 -17.59
C TYR A 74 8.74 -4.84 -18.69
N GLY A 75 8.11 -5.96 -18.32
CA GLY A 75 7.89 -7.12 -19.18
C GLY A 75 6.82 -6.90 -20.25
N VAL A 76 5.78 -6.11 -19.95
CA VAL A 76 4.65 -5.89 -20.87
C VAL A 76 4.85 -4.58 -21.63
N ALA A 77 5.09 -4.67 -22.94
CA ALA A 77 5.43 -3.51 -23.79
C ALA A 77 4.40 -2.37 -23.70
N SER A 78 3.10 -2.69 -23.67
CA SER A 78 2.01 -1.71 -23.55
C SER A 78 1.97 -1.01 -22.19
N LEU A 79 2.55 -1.60 -21.14
CA LEU A 79 2.56 -1.06 -19.77
C LEU A 79 3.87 -0.35 -19.40
N ARG A 80 4.86 -0.32 -20.30
CA ARG A 80 6.14 0.36 -20.04
C ARG A 80 5.98 1.83 -19.68
N LEU A 81 6.67 2.23 -18.61
CA LEU A 81 6.69 3.60 -18.09
C LEU A 81 7.63 4.48 -18.92
N ASN A 82 7.17 4.91 -20.09
CA ASN A 82 7.98 5.68 -21.04
C ASN A 82 7.86 7.21 -20.86
N ASN A 83 6.94 7.68 -20.03
CA ASN A 83 6.79 9.10 -19.69
C ASN A 83 6.11 9.26 -18.33
N ILE A 84 6.24 10.45 -17.74
CA ILE A 84 5.71 10.76 -16.41
C ILE A 84 4.19 10.66 -16.32
N ARG A 85 3.44 11.10 -17.34
CA ARG A 85 1.98 11.03 -17.35
C ARG A 85 1.50 9.58 -17.26
N LYS A 86 2.12 8.69 -18.04
CA LYS A 86 1.81 7.26 -18.02
C LYS A 86 2.21 6.62 -16.69
N SER A 87 3.35 7.02 -16.12
CA SER A 87 3.75 6.60 -14.77
C SER A 87 2.70 6.96 -13.72
N VAL A 88 2.23 8.21 -13.68
CA VAL A 88 1.17 8.63 -12.75
C VAL A 88 -0.12 7.85 -12.98
N LEU A 89 -0.59 7.71 -14.22
CA LEU A 89 -1.84 7.00 -14.52
C LEU A 89 -1.79 5.52 -14.13
N LEU A 90 -0.70 4.81 -14.46
CA LEU A 90 -0.53 3.41 -14.08
C LEU A 90 -0.29 3.24 -12.56
N GLY A 91 0.30 4.23 -11.91
CA GLY A 91 0.42 4.28 -10.45
C GLY A 91 -0.93 4.41 -9.76
N LEU A 92 -1.77 5.36 -10.22
CA LEU A 92 -3.15 5.48 -9.72
C LEU A 92 -3.94 4.19 -9.95
N LEU A 93 -3.80 3.58 -11.12
CA LEU A 93 -4.45 2.30 -11.42
C LEU A 93 -3.97 1.18 -10.49
N LEU A 94 -2.67 1.08 -10.20
CA LEU A 94 -2.14 0.15 -9.21
C LEU A 94 -2.80 0.36 -7.84
N GLY A 95 -2.89 1.61 -7.39
CA GLY A 95 -3.56 1.95 -6.14
C GLY A 95 -5.01 1.50 -6.09
N ILE A 96 -5.78 1.79 -7.15
CA ILE A 96 -7.18 1.36 -7.29
C ILE A 96 -7.30 -0.17 -7.24
N VAL A 97 -6.45 -0.88 -7.99
CA VAL A 97 -6.46 -2.34 -8.05
C VAL A 97 -6.17 -2.95 -6.67
N LEU A 98 -5.13 -2.48 -5.98
CA LEU A 98 -4.80 -2.97 -4.64
C LEU A 98 -5.89 -2.63 -3.63
N PHE A 99 -6.50 -1.45 -3.75
CA PHE A 99 -7.60 -1.08 -2.87
C PHE A 99 -8.78 -2.07 -2.99
N PHE A 100 -9.27 -2.29 -4.21
CA PHE A 100 -10.45 -3.15 -4.40
C PHE A 100 -10.16 -4.64 -4.28
N LEU A 101 -9.02 -5.12 -4.77
CA LEU A 101 -8.74 -6.55 -4.83
C LEU A 101 -8.01 -7.09 -3.60
N LEU A 102 -7.37 -6.22 -2.81
CA LEU A 102 -6.63 -6.64 -1.63
C LEU A 102 -7.16 -5.99 -0.35
N PHE A 103 -7.19 -4.65 -0.29
CA PHE A 103 -7.58 -3.96 0.94
C PHE A 103 -9.04 -4.20 1.31
N ILE A 104 -9.99 -4.06 0.40
CA ILE A 104 -11.42 -4.28 0.71
C ILE A 104 -11.68 -5.71 1.23
N PRO A 105 -11.19 -6.79 0.58
CA PRO A 105 -11.31 -8.14 1.14
C PRO A 105 -10.66 -8.29 2.51
N VAL A 106 -9.42 -7.81 2.70
CA VAL A 106 -8.73 -7.87 4.00
C VAL A 106 -9.52 -7.09 5.07
N LEU A 107 -10.06 -5.93 4.70
CA LEU A 107 -10.88 -5.10 5.58
C LEU A 107 -12.15 -5.84 6.00
N MET A 108 -12.87 -6.44 5.06
CA MET A 108 -14.15 -7.10 5.33
C MET A 108 -14.01 -8.40 6.11
N PHE A 109 -13.03 -9.24 5.76
CA PHE A 109 -12.94 -10.60 6.30
C PHE A 109 -11.95 -10.76 7.45
N GLY A 110 -10.98 -9.84 7.58
CA GLY A 110 -10.00 -9.88 8.67
C GLY A 110 -10.16 -8.70 9.60
N PHE A 111 -9.94 -7.51 9.07
CA PHE A 111 -9.70 -6.31 9.86
C PHE A 111 -10.94 -5.85 10.62
N SER A 112 -12.09 -5.72 9.95
CA SER A 112 -13.32 -5.18 10.57
C SER A 112 -13.84 -6.08 11.70
N PRO A 113 -13.96 -7.41 11.53
CA PRO A 113 -14.36 -8.30 12.62
C PRO A 113 -13.45 -8.18 13.85
N ILE A 114 -12.12 -8.16 13.65
CA ILE A 114 -11.15 -8.06 14.74
C ILE A 114 -11.25 -6.70 15.43
N MET A 115 -11.33 -5.61 14.65
CA MET A 115 -11.45 -4.26 15.19
C MET A 115 -12.74 -4.10 16.02
N MET A 116 -13.87 -4.65 15.56
CA MET A 116 -15.12 -4.65 16.31
C MET A 116 -15.04 -5.50 17.59
N ALA A 117 -14.31 -6.62 17.57
CA ALA A 117 -14.08 -7.42 18.78
C ALA A 117 -13.21 -6.69 19.82
N MET A 118 -12.22 -5.93 19.36
CA MET A 118 -11.30 -5.19 20.24
C MET A 118 -11.90 -3.90 20.81
N MET A 119 -12.78 -3.23 20.05
CA MET A 119 -13.20 -1.85 20.34
C MET A 119 -14.72 -1.71 20.48
N GLY A 120 -15.46 -2.81 20.34
CA GLY A 120 -16.92 -2.83 20.38
C GLY A 120 -17.59 -2.16 19.17
N GLY A 121 -18.88 -1.85 19.31
CA GLY A 121 -19.71 -1.31 18.23
C GLY A 121 -19.25 0.05 17.69
N GLY A 122 -18.47 0.82 18.45
CA GLY A 122 -17.92 2.11 18.00
C GLY A 122 -17.00 1.98 16.78
N ALA A 123 -16.31 0.84 16.62
CA ALA A 123 -15.47 0.56 15.45
C ALA A 123 -16.26 0.55 14.13
N ALA A 124 -17.51 0.09 14.15
CA ALA A 124 -18.35 0.03 12.95
C ALA A 124 -18.63 1.44 12.39
N ALA A 125 -18.84 2.43 13.27
CA ALA A 125 -19.07 3.82 12.88
C ALA A 125 -17.85 4.46 12.21
N MET A 126 -16.66 3.90 12.40
CA MET A 126 -15.41 4.40 11.82
C MET A 126 -15.10 3.82 10.43
N LEU A 127 -15.80 2.75 10.03
CA LEU A 127 -15.55 2.07 8.76
C LEU A 127 -15.64 3.00 7.54
N PRO A 128 -16.62 3.90 7.40
CA PRO A 128 -16.67 4.80 6.25
C PRO A 128 -15.41 5.67 6.13
N MET A 129 -14.90 6.18 7.25
CA MET A 129 -13.69 6.98 7.28
C MET A 129 -12.45 6.14 6.94
N VAL A 130 -12.33 4.94 7.52
CA VAL A 130 -11.24 4.01 7.24
C VAL A 130 -11.19 3.63 5.77
N VAL A 131 -12.35 3.37 5.14
CA VAL A 131 -12.46 3.09 3.71
C VAL A 131 -12.02 4.29 2.87
N ALA A 132 -12.46 5.50 3.22
CA ALA A 132 -12.12 6.72 2.49
C ALA A 132 -10.62 7.06 2.58
N ILE A 133 -10.05 7.01 3.79
CA ILE A 133 -8.62 7.25 4.01
C ILE A 133 -7.80 6.15 3.34
N GLY A 134 -8.18 4.89 3.52
CA GLY A 134 -7.55 3.76 2.86
C GLY A 134 -7.51 3.92 1.34
N PHE A 135 -8.57 4.43 0.71
CA PHE A 135 -8.57 4.68 -0.73
C PHE A 135 -7.49 5.70 -1.13
N VAL A 136 -7.44 6.86 -0.44
CA VAL A 136 -6.45 7.90 -0.70
C VAL A 136 -5.03 7.39 -0.51
N GLU A 137 -4.78 6.66 0.57
CA GLU A 137 -3.47 6.07 0.86
C GLU A 137 -3.01 5.10 -0.24
N HIS A 138 -3.90 4.27 -0.76
CA HIS A 138 -3.56 3.33 -1.84
C HIS A 138 -3.24 4.07 -3.15
N LEU A 139 -3.92 5.17 -3.45
CA LEU A 139 -3.57 6.02 -4.60
C LEU A 139 -2.16 6.61 -4.44
N LEU A 140 -1.85 7.15 -3.26
CA LEU A 140 -0.53 7.73 -2.96
C LEU A 140 0.58 6.68 -3.01
N TYR A 141 0.31 5.48 -2.48
CA TYR A 141 1.21 4.33 -2.62
C TYR A 141 1.49 4.02 -4.08
N GLY A 142 0.44 3.88 -4.90
CA GLY A 142 0.59 3.50 -6.29
C GLY A 142 1.39 4.52 -7.10
N VAL A 143 1.14 5.82 -6.87
CA VAL A 143 1.92 6.91 -7.47
C VAL A 143 3.38 6.87 -7.00
N THR A 144 3.63 6.65 -5.71
CA THR A 144 5.00 6.57 -5.14
C THR A 144 5.79 5.43 -5.76
N VAL A 145 5.21 4.23 -5.80
CA VAL A 145 5.81 3.05 -6.43
C VAL A 145 6.14 3.34 -7.89
N SER A 146 5.16 3.82 -8.66
CA SER A 146 5.34 4.04 -10.08
C SER A 146 6.37 5.13 -10.40
N ALA A 147 6.44 6.17 -9.57
CA ALA A 147 7.45 7.22 -9.72
C ALA A 147 8.87 6.68 -9.52
N LEU A 148 9.10 5.81 -8.54
CA LEU A 148 10.43 5.22 -8.31
C LEU A 148 10.80 4.18 -9.34
N VAL A 149 9.86 3.36 -9.81
CA VAL A 149 10.08 2.48 -10.94
C VAL A 149 10.45 3.30 -12.17
N TYR A 150 9.68 4.34 -12.51
CA TYR A 150 9.97 5.23 -13.63
C TYR A 150 11.36 5.87 -13.50
N ALA A 151 11.70 6.45 -12.35
CA ALA A 151 13.00 7.05 -12.11
C ALA A 151 14.16 6.04 -12.25
N SER A 152 13.98 4.80 -11.78
CA SER A 152 14.97 3.73 -11.89
C SER A 152 15.20 3.30 -13.35
N THR A 153 14.15 3.37 -14.19
CA THR A 153 14.24 3.06 -15.62
C THR A 153 14.84 4.18 -16.44
N ARG A 154 14.58 5.46 -16.09
CA ARG A 154 15.09 6.61 -16.85
C ARG A 154 16.60 6.77 -16.71
N LYS A 155 17.14 6.60 -15.50
CA LYS A 155 18.60 6.67 -15.24
C LYS A 155 19.43 5.60 -15.96
N ALA A 156 18.80 4.61 -16.59
CA ALA A 156 19.46 3.44 -17.17
C ALA A 156 19.42 3.38 -18.71
N GLY A 157 18.96 4.42 -19.41
CA GLY A 157 18.97 4.40 -20.89
C GLY A 157 18.25 5.53 -21.62
N GLN A 158 18.12 6.72 -21.03
CA GLN A 158 17.79 7.97 -21.75
C GLN A 158 18.66 9.10 -21.24
#